data_AF-A6WA83-F1
#
_entry.id   AF-A6WA83-F1
#
_cell.length_a   1.000
_cell.length_b   1.000
_cell.length_c   1.000
_cell.angle_alpha   90.00
_cell.angle_beta   90.00
_cell.angle_gamma   90.00
#
_symmetry.space_group_name_H-M   'P 1'
#
loop_
_entity.id
_entity.type
_entity.pdbx_description
1 polymer ?
#
loop_
_entity_poly.entity_id
_entity_poly.type
_entity_poly.pdbx_seq_one_letter_code
_entity_poly.pdbx_strand_id
1 'polypeptide(L)'
;MSAPNGTSRPPCGRWGTATPRRAASRTGIPLGQLILVGHHSEGRARRDAARMGAHMDASVAHTDAAEEARRAARIAKAATDARYNPVTVAKRVERLTPRVGAEEKALAHCERAVAAGQAAAAALSAVGGPDSDLDRGQVQPDRPRAGESAQGAAVRYGLNMAAHAAAVAERLQAHRADLAHWQAVRARQVADGTATGVGRHNVAAGDQVRVRGHCYEVVRANAKTVTVLGMFGPRATLWQEVQEHRRGAGGTGDQARAGGVTQPLFTARQPPAASGPGVPAAQSWPCDDPNFFGTSRACASAGP
;
A
#
# COMPACT_ATOMS: atom_id res chain seq x y z
N MET A 1 -77.64 -17.73 -8.17
CA MET A 1 -77.36 -18.86 -7.26
C MET A 1 -76.48 -18.36 -6.12
N SER A 2 -77.06 -18.41 -4.93
CA SER A 2 -76.50 -18.52 -3.57
C SER A 2 -75.21 -17.79 -3.17
N ALA A 3 -75.37 -16.84 -2.24
CA ALA A 3 -74.44 -16.57 -1.13
C ALA A 3 -74.73 -17.57 0.04
N PRO A 4 -74.16 -17.46 1.27
CA PRO A 4 -72.78 -17.24 1.75
C PRO A 4 -72.40 -18.18 2.93
N ASN A 5 -71.19 -18.05 3.51
CA ASN A 5 -70.88 -18.20 4.95
C ASN A 5 -69.46 -17.62 5.17
N GLY A 6 -69.14 -16.71 6.08
CA GLY A 6 -69.88 -16.20 7.23
C GLY A 6 -69.01 -16.29 8.48
N THR A 7 -68.11 -15.33 8.72
CA THR A 7 -67.70 -14.96 10.08
C THR A 7 -67.45 -13.45 10.14
N SER A 8 -68.45 -12.78 10.68
CA SER A 8 -68.51 -11.36 11.00
C SER A 8 -67.59 -11.02 12.17
N ARG A 9 -66.75 -9.99 11.99
CA ARG A 9 -66.13 -9.25 13.10
C ARG A 9 -66.87 -7.91 13.22
N PRO A 10 -67.39 -7.53 14.40
CA PRO A 10 -68.25 -6.37 14.51
C PRO A 10 -67.46 -5.05 14.36
N PRO A 11 -68.07 -4.00 13.78
CA PRO A 11 -67.56 -2.65 13.86
C PRO A 11 -67.97 -2.04 15.20
N CYS A 12 -67.09 -2.09 16.20
CA CYS A 12 -67.14 -1.11 17.28
C CYS A 12 -66.26 0.08 16.80
N GLY A 13 -66.75 1.30 16.64
CA GLY A 13 -67.84 1.93 17.35
C GLY A 13 -67.25 3.12 18.10
N ARG A 14 -67.57 4.31 17.58
CA ARG A 14 -67.58 5.58 18.30
C ARG A 14 -66.23 6.28 18.47
N TRP A 15 -65.98 7.19 17.53
CA TRP A 15 -65.10 8.34 17.67
C TRP A 15 -65.46 9.10 18.95
N GLY A 16 -64.67 8.89 20.00
CA GLY A 16 -64.67 9.74 21.17
C GLY A 16 -64.37 11.17 20.71
N THR A 17 -65.23 12.09 21.12
CA THR A 17 -65.08 13.53 20.96
C THR A 17 -63.63 13.96 21.13
N ALA A 18 -63.07 14.57 20.09
CA ALA A 18 -61.80 15.28 20.18
C ALA A 18 -61.96 16.38 21.23
N THR A 19 -61.52 16.13 22.46
CA THR A 19 -61.32 17.17 23.44
C THR A 19 -60.27 18.13 22.87
N PRO A 20 -60.55 19.43 22.75
CA PRO A 20 -59.55 20.36 22.28
C PRO A 20 -58.43 20.38 23.32
N ARG A 21 -57.28 19.76 23.02
CA ARG A 21 -56.06 19.92 23.81
C ARG A 21 -55.59 21.34 23.59
N ARG A 22 -56.13 22.21 24.44
CA ARG A 22 -56.04 23.66 24.39
C ARG A 22 -54.59 24.10 24.28
N ALA A 23 -54.35 24.97 23.31
CA ALA A 23 -53.21 25.88 23.30
C ALA A 23 -53.19 26.69 24.60
N ALA A 24 -52.10 26.57 25.34
CA ALA A 24 -51.70 27.51 26.38
C ALA A 24 -50.17 27.50 26.43
N SER A 25 -49.57 28.30 25.56
CA SER A 25 -48.17 28.70 25.70
C SER A 25 -48.09 29.90 26.64
N ARG A 26 -47.22 29.77 27.65
CA ARG A 26 -46.40 30.86 28.22
C ARG A 26 -47.04 31.80 29.26
N THR A 27 -47.64 31.25 30.31
CA THR A 27 -47.68 31.90 31.64
C THR A 27 -47.85 30.83 32.71
N GLY A 28 -46.77 30.58 33.48
CA GLY A 28 -46.77 29.67 34.63
C GLY A 28 -47.13 28.23 34.29
N ILE A 29 -46.15 27.42 33.87
CA ILE A 29 -46.23 25.97 34.08
C ILE A 29 -46.44 25.82 35.60
N PRO A 30 -47.61 25.41 36.12
CA PRO A 30 -47.69 25.12 37.54
C PRO A 30 -46.73 23.96 37.75
N LEU A 31 -45.64 24.21 38.47
CA LEU A 31 -44.71 23.17 38.89
C LEU A 31 -45.59 22.03 39.41
N GLY A 32 -45.49 20.85 38.77
CA GLY A 32 -46.45 19.77 38.97
C GLY A 32 -46.77 19.59 40.45
N GLN A 33 -48.05 19.36 40.76
CA GLN A 33 -48.55 19.16 42.13
C GLN A 33 -47.50 18.44 42.99
N LEU A 34 -47.07 19.09 44.08
CA LEU A 34 -46.07 18.54 44.99
C LEU A 34 -46.48 17.12 45.41
N ILE A 35 -45.49 16.29 45.71
CA ILE A 35 -45.79 14.97 46.26
C ILE A 35 -46.40 15.20 47.65
N LEU A 36 -47.72 15.02 47.77
CA LEU A 36 -48.41 15.08 49.06
C LEU A 36 -48.01 13.87 49.90
N VAL A 37 -47.09 14.08 50.85
CA VAL A 37 -46.60 13.05 51.76
C VAL A 37 -47.71 12.62 52.73
N GLY A 38 -47.90 11.31 52.92
CA GLY A 38 -48.95 10.72 53.75
C GLY A 38 -50.32 10.57 53.07
N HIS A 39 -50.49 11.03 51.83
CA HIS A 39 -51.75 10.92 51.10
C HIS A 39 -51.79 9.66 50.21
N HIS A 40 -52.97 9.10 49.95
CA HIS A 40 -53.12 7.87 49.15
C HIS A 40 -52.55 7.97 47.71
N SER A 41 -52.39 9.18 47.18
CA SER A 41 -51.79 9.49 45.88
C SER A 41 -50.26 9.56 45.88
N GLU A 42 -49.62 9.62 47.05
CA GLU A 42 -48.16 9.74 47.22
C GLU A 42 -47.40 8.66 46.45
N GLY A 43 -47.81 7.40 46.64
CA GLY A 43 -47.15 6.26 46.01
C GLY A 43 -47.25 6.31 44.47
N ARG A 44 -48.35 6.84 43.92
CA ARG A 44 -48.50 7.03 42.48
C ARG A 44 -47.59 8.17 41.99
N ALA A 45 -47.59 9.31 42.69
CA ALA A 45 -46.76 10.45 42.33
C ALA A 45 -45.26 10.11 42.35
N ARG A 46 -44.78 9.36 43.35
CA ARG A 46 -43.40 8.86 43.39
C ARG A 46 -43.06 7.93 42.23
N ARG A 47 -43.98 7.02 41.89
CA ARG A 47 -43.80 6.10 40.74
C ARG A 47 -43.75 6.85 39.41
N ASP A 48 -44.59 7.86 39.23
CA ASP A 48 -44.59 8.66 38.01
C ASP A 48 -43.32 9.53 37.90
N ALA A 49 -42.85 10.12 39.01
CA ALA A 49 -41.56 10.83 39.06
C ALA A 49 -40.38 9.89 38.74
N ALA A 50 -40.34 8.70 39.34
CA ALA A 50 -39.31 7.69 39.07
C ALA A 50 -39.34 7.23 37.61
N ARG A 51 -40.54 7.05 37.02
CA ARG A 51 -40.69 6.70 35.60
C ARG A 51 -40.15 7.80 34.68
N MET A 52 -40.46 9.07 34.99
CA MET A 52 -39.93 10.20 34.23
C MET A 52 -38.41 10.27 34.31
N GLY A 53 -37.84 10.10 35.51
CA GLY A 53 -36.38 10.00 35.70
C GLY A 53 -35.78 8.88 34.88
N ALA A 54 -36.32 7.66 34.99
CA ALA A 54 -35.85 6.51 34.23
C ALA A 54 -35.89 6.71 32.71
N HIS A 55 -36.91 7.40 32.16
CA HIS A 55 -36.94 7.72 30.73
C HIS A 55 -35.90 8.76 30.33
N MET A 56 -35.66 9.77 31.17
CA MET A 56 -34.60 10.76 30.92
C MET A 56 -33.22 10.10 30.98
N ASP A 57 -32.97 9.29 32.00
CA ASP A 57 -31.72 8.53 32.18
C ASP A 57 -31.49 7.59 30.99
N ALA A 58 -32.54 6.87 30.56
CA ALA A 58 -32.47 6.03 29.36
C ALA A 58 -32.14 6.86 28.11
N SER A 59 -32.74 8.04 27.93
CA SER A 59 -32.44 8.94 26.81
C SER A 59 -30.98 9.42 26.83
N VAL A 60 -30.44 9.76 28.00
CA VAL A 60 -29.03 10.14 28.16
C VAL A 60 -28.13 8.95 27.82
N ALA A 61 -28.40 7.77 28.40
CA ALA A 61 -27.63 6.56 28.13
C ALA A 61 -27.63 6.17 26.63
N HIS A 62 -28.77 6.33 25.93
CA HIS A 62 -28.83 6.13 24.48
C HIS A 62 -27.98 7.14 23.71
N THR A 63 -27.93 8.38 24.16
CA THR A 63 -27.11 9.43 23.55
C THR A 63 -25.62 9.12 23.76
N ASP A 64 -25.23 8.79 24.98
CA ASP A 64 -23.84 8.41 25.32
C ASP A 64 -23.39 7.18 24.54
N ALA A 65 -24.23 6.14 24.45
CA ALA A 65 -23.94 4.95 23.65
C ALA A 65 -23.78 5.27 22.17
N ALA A 66 -24.61 6.18 21.63
CA ALA A 66 -24.49 6.63 20.25
C ALA A 66 -23.20 7.43 20.01
N GLU A 67 -22.79 8.28 20.96
CA GLU A 67 -21.53 9.03 20.87
C GLU A 67 -20.30 8.13 20.95
N GLU A 68 -20.32 7.14 21.83
CA GLU A 68 -19.24 6.16 21.95
C GLU A 68 -19.12 5.32 20.67
N ALA A 69 -20.25 4.87 20.11
CA ALA A 69 -20.26 4.20 18.81
C ALA A 69 -19.68 5.09 17.69
N ARG A 70 -20.03 6.38 17.67
CA ARG A 70 -19.44 7.35 16.72
C ARG A 70 -17.95 7.57 16.96
N ARG A 71 -17.48 7.56 18.21
CA ARG A 71 -16.06 7.69 18.57
C ARG A 71 -15.29 6.46 18.10
N ALA A 72 -15.77 5.27 18.41
CA ALA A 72 -15.19 4.01 17.96
C ALA A 72 -15.10 3.96 16.42
N ALA A 73 -16.16 4.34 15.71
CA ALA A 73 -16.16 4.41 14.25
C ALA A 73 -15.12 5.39 13.69
N ARG A 74 -14.96 6.57 14.31
CA ARG A 74 -13.93 7.55 13.93
C ARG A 74 -12.51 7.00 14.12
N ILE A 75 -12.26 6.32 15.24
CA ILE A 75 -10.96 5.71 15.53
C ILE A 75 -10.65 4.61 14.51
N ALA A 76 -11.61 3.72 14.24
CA ALA A 76 -11.45 2.65 13.25
C ALA A 76 -11.17 3.20 11.83
N LYS A 77 -11.88 4.26 11.44
CA LYS A 77 -11.62 4.97 10.19
C LYS A 77 -10.23 5.57 10.16
N ALA A 78 -9.84 6.33 11.19
CA ALA A 78 -8.52 6.96 11.26
C ALA A 78 -7.37 5.94 11.21
N ALA A 79 -7.51 4.79 11.88
CA ALA A 79 -6.55 3.70 11.80
C ALA A 79 -6.43 3.13 10.37
N THR A 80 -7.56 2.99 9.69
CA THR A 80 -7.61 2.54 8.29
C THR A 80 -6.97 3.57 7.35
N ASP A 81 -7.34 4.84 7.47
CA ASP A 81 -6.79 5.94 6.69
C ASP A 81 -5.27 6.08 6.89
N ALA A 82 -4.78 5.91 8.11
CA ALA A 82 -3.34 5.93 8.42
C ALA A 82 -2.59 4.77 7.75
N ARG A 83 -3.18 3.57 7.69
CA ARG A 83 -2.61 2.39 7.03
C ARG A 83 -2.53 2.58 5.51
N TYR A 84 -3.57 3.16 4.91
CA TYR A 84 -3.68 3.40 3.47
C TYR A 84 -3.17 4.77 3.03
N ASN A 85 -2.56 5.55 3.92
CA ASN A 85 -1.94 6.82 3.55
C ASN A 85 -0.95 6.58 2.38
N PRO A 86 -1.04 7.35 1.29
CA PRO A 86 -0.27 7.11 0.07
C PRO A 86 1.25 7.12 0.30
N VAL A 87 1.73 7.93 1.24
CA VAL A 87 3.15 7.98 1.63
C VAL A 87 3.56 6.71 2.37
N THR A 88 2.70 6.21 3.26
CA THR A 88 2.93 4.95 4.00
C THR A 88 2.96 3.76 3.04
N VAL A 89 2.04 3.71 2.09
CA VAL A 89 1.98 2.67 1.05
C VAL A 89 3.24 2.70 0.19
N ALA A 90 3.66 3.87 -0.30
CA ALA A 90 4.89 4.00 -1.09
C ALA A 90 6.14 3.51 -0.31
N LYS A 91 6.28 3.90 0.96
CA LYS A 91 7.38 3.44 1.83
C LYS A 91 7.34 1.93 2.07
N ARG A 92 6.15 1.33 2.13
CA ARG A 92 6.00 -0.12 2.31
C ARG A 92 6.45 -0.86 1.04
N VAL A 93 6.06 -0.40 -0.14
CA VAL A 93 6.52 -0.96 -1.43
C VAL A 93 8.05 -0.84 -1.56
N GLU A 94 8.61 0.31 -1.21
CA GLU A 94 10.06 0.54 -1.23
C GLU A 94 10.81 -0.42 -0.29
N ARG A 95 10.24 -0.74 0.89
CA ARG A 95 10.82 -1.68 1.85
C ARG A 95 10.72 -3.14 1.39
N LEU A 96 9.59 -3.53 0.79
CA LEU A 96 9.33 -4.92 0.39
C LEU A 96 10.13 -5.33 -0.85
N THR A 97 10.34 -4.42 -1.80
CA THR A 97 11.06 -4.71 -3.05
C THR A 97 12.46 -5.33 -2.83
N PRO A 98 13.38 -4.70 -2.06
CA PRO A 98 14.68 -5.30 -1.78
C PRO A 98 14.59 -6.54 -0.89
N ARG A 99 13.55 -6.66 -0.05
CA ARG A 99 13.33 -7.84 0.80
C ARG A 99 13.01 -9.08 -0.03
N VAL A 100 12.11 -8.94 -1.02
CA VAL A 100 11.81 -10.00 -2.00
C VAL A 100 13.07 -10.39 -2.75
N GLY A 101 13.83 -9.42 -3.28
CA GLY A 101 15.08 -9.71 -3.99
C GLY A 101 16.17 -10.37 -3.13
N ALA A 102 16.21 -10.08 -1.83
CA ALA A 102 17.12 -10.77 -0.90
C ALA A 102 16.71 -12.23 -0.66
N GLU A 103 15.41 -12.50 -0.55
CA GLU A 103 14.89 -13.85 -0.34
C GLU A 103 14.97 -14.72 -1.60
N GLU A 104 14.83 -14.13 -2.79
CA GLU A 104 15.11 -14.80 -4.06
C GLU A 104 16.56 -15.26 -4.15
N LYS A 105 17.51 -14.38 -3.76
CA LYS A 105 18.93 -14.73 -3.71
C LYS A 105 19.23 -15.82 -2.69
N ALA A 106 18.55 -15.77 -1.53
CA ALA A 106 18.69 -16.78 -0.50
C ALA A 106 18.14 -18.14 -0.97
N LEU A 107 16.98 -18.17 -1.64
CA LEU A 107 16.42 -19.39 -2.21
C LEU A 107 17.37 -19.98 -3.25
N ALA A 108 17.87 -19.15 -4.18
CA ALA A 108 18.84 -19.60 -5.18
C ALA A 108 20.15 -20.13 -4.57
N HIS A 109 20.58 -19.57 -3.43
CA HIS A 109 21.73 -20.11 -2.67
C HIS A 109 21.42 -21.49 -2.08
N CYS A 110 20.25 -21.66 -1.47
CA CYS A 110 19.83 -22.94 -0.92
C CYS A 110 19.70 -24.00 -2.02
N GLU A 111 19.06 -23.66 -3.16
CA GLU A 111 18.91 -24.56 -4.31
C GLU A 111 20.25 -25.03 -4.85
N ARG A 112 21.25 -24.14 -4.96
CA ARG A 112 22.62 -24.53 -5.34
C ARG A 112 23.25 -25.49 -4.33
N ALA A 113 23.04 -25.26 -3.03
CA ALA A 113 23.56 -26.14 -1.99
C ALA A 113 22.86 -27.53 -1.98
N VAL A 114 21.55 -27.56 -2.23
CA VAL A 114 20.79 -28.81 -2.38
C VAL A 114 21.30 -29.60 -3.58
N ALA A 115 21.48 -28.96 -4.74
CA ALA A 115 22.01 -29.60 -5.93
C ALA A 115 23.43 -30.16 -5.71
N ALA A 116 24.28 -29.41 -5.02
CA ALA A 116 25.62 -29.88 -4.64
C ALA A 116 25.57 -31.10 -3.71
N GLY A 117 24.66 -31.10 -2.73
CA GLY A 117 24.44 -32.26 -1.86
C GLY A 117 23.90 -33.48 -2.61
N GLN A 118 22.98 -33.29 -3.55
CA GLN A 118 22.47 -34.38 -4.40
C GLN A 118 23.56 -34.96 -5.31
N ALA A 119 24.43 -34.11 -5.88
CA ALA A 119 25.58 -34.56 -6.67
C ALA A 119 26.58 -35.36 -5.82
N ALA A 120 26.87 -34.92 -4.60
CA ALA A 120 27.72 -35.65 -3.66
C ALA A 120 27.10 -37.00 -3.24
N ALA A 121 25.77 -37.05 -3.04
CA ALA A 121 25.06 -38.29 -2.73
C ALA A 121 25.14 -39.28 -3.90
N ALA A 122 24.90 -38.81 -5.13
CA ALA A 122 25.01 -39.61 -6.34
C ALA A 122 26.43 -40.18 -6.52
N ALA A 123 27.47 -39.38 -6.23
CA ALA A 123 28.85 -39.83 -6.27
C ALA A 123 29.14 -40.94 -5.23
N LEU A 124 28.61 -40.82 -4.00
CA LEU A 124 28.73 -41.86 -2.98
C LEU A 124 27.98 -43.14 -3.37
N SER A 125 26.77 -43.03 -3.92
CA SER A 125 25.99 -44.18 -4.40
C SER A 125 26.66 -44.93 -5.56
N ALA A 126 27.45 -44.23 -6.38
CA ALA A 126 28.21 -44.85 -7.48
C ALA A 126 29.44 -45.65 -7.02
N VAL A 127 29.93 -45.43 -5.79
CA VAL A 127 31.19 -46.03 -5.30
C VAL A 127 30.99 -47.27 -4.41
N GLY A 128 29.79 -47.51 -3.85
CA GLY A 128 29.48 -48.75 -3.13
C GLY A 128 30.20 -48.93 -1.76
N GLY A 129 29.70 -48.25 -0.72
CA GLY A 129 29.98 -48.51 0.73
C GLY A 129 31.23 -47.84 1.34
N PRO A 130 31.27 -47.49 2.66
CA PRO A 130 30.71 -48.28 3.77
C PRO A 130 29.92 -47.52 4.88
N ASP A 131 29.47 -48.31 5.86
CA ASP A 131 28.86 -48.04 7.17
C ASP A 131 29.32 -46.78 7.94
N SER A 132 28.39 -46.16 8.70
CA SER A 132 28.49 -45.99 10.17
C SER A 132 27.40 -45.12 10.80
N ASP A 133 26.85 -45.69 11.87
CA ASP A 133 26.16 -45.14 13.04
C ASP A 133 26.24 -43.63 13.26
N LEU A 134 25.13 -42.88 13.13
CA LEU A 134 25.04 -41.56 13.74
C LEU A 134 23.71 -41.32 14.47
N ASP A 135 23.86 -41.44 15.79
CA ASP A 135 23.05 -41.02 16.93
C ASP A 135 22.24 -39.72 16.75
N ARG A 136 21.08 -39.73 17.40
CA ARG A 136 19.98 -38.76 17.31
C ARG A 136 20.22 -37.64 18.33
N GLY A 137 21.33 -36.90 18.20
CA GLY A 137 21.71 -35.79 19.07
C GLY A 137 21.77 -34.46 18.31
N GLN A 138 21.19 -33.40 18.89
CA GLN A 138 21.06 -32.05 18.32
C GLN A 138 22.35 -31.54 17.63
N VAL A 139 22.24 -31.12 16.36
CA VAL A 139 23.39 -30.98 15.43
C VAL A 139 23.69 -29.52 15.09
N GLN A 140 24.92 -29.08 15.38
CA GLN A 140 25.48 -27.80 14.88
C GLN A 140 25.89 -27.92 13.39
N PRO A 141 25.57 -26.95 12.53
CA PRO A 141 25.60 -27.13 11.07
C PRO A 141 26.98 -27.10 10.38
N ASP A 142 28.01 -26.47 10.97
CA ASP A 142 29.15 -25.99 10.14
C ASP A 142 30.48 -26.74 10.28
N ARG A 143 30.59 -27.80 11.09
CA ARG A 143 31.81 -28.62 11.18
C ARG A 143 31.61 -30.03 10.59
N PRO A 144 32.59 -30.56 9.80
CA PRO A 144 32.61 -31.98 9.48
C PRO A 144 32.77 -32.77 10.79
N ARG A 145 32.02 -33.87 10.92
CA ARG A 145 32.20 -34.78 12.06
C ARG A 145 33.60 -35.40 11.98
N ALA A 146 34.18 -35.76 13.13
CA ALA A 146 35.46 -36.48 13.13
C ALA A 146 35.30 -37.78 12.32
N GLY A 147 36.03 -37.91 11.21
CA GLY A 147 35.97 -39.07 10.31
C GLY A 147 34.98 -38.97 9.14
N GLU A 148 34.21 -37.88 9.00
CA GLU A 148 33.26 -37.71 7.89
C GLU A 148 33.98 -37.36 6.58
N SER A 149 33.66 -38.06 5.48
CA SER A 149 34.17 -37.71 4.16
C SER A 149 33.63 -36.35 3.71
N ALA A 150 34.39 -35.62 2.90
CA ALA A 150 33.95 -34.33 2.34
C ALA A 150 32.62 -34.47 1.57
N GLN A 151 32.40 -35.62 0.93
CA GLN A 151 31.15 -35.96 0.25
C GLN A 151 29.99 -36.16 1.25
N GLY A 152 30.21 -36.88 2.35
CA GLY A 152 29.20 -37.06 3.40
C GLY A 152 28.76 -35.74 4.05
N ALA A 153 29.72 -34.85 4.32
CA ALA A 153 29.44 -33.51 4.84
C ALA A 153 28.61 -32.67 3.85
N ALA A 154 28.91 -32.76 2.55
CA ALA A 154 28.17 -32.06 1.51
C ALA A 154 26.72 -32.57 1.37
N VAL A 155 26.49 -33.88 1.47
CA VAL A 155 25.13 -34.46 1.47
C VAL A 155 24.32 -33.92 2.65
N ARG A 156 24.88 -33.96 3.86
CA ARG A 156 24.23 -33.45 5.07
C ARG A 156 23.91 -31.96 4.97
N TYR A 157 24.86 -31.17 4.49
CA TYR A 157 24.64 -29.74 4.26
C TYR A 157 23.53 -29.48 3.25
N GLY A 158 23.50 -30.20 2.12
CA GLY A 158 22.44 -30.10 1.12
C GLY A 158 21.05 -30.46 1.67
N LEU A 159 20.93 -31.50 2.50
CA LEU A 159 19.67 -31.88 3.14
C LEU A 159 19.16 -30.80 4.10
N ASN A 160 20.03 -30.23 4.94
CA ASN A 160 19.67 -29.11 5.82
C ASN A 160 19.24 -27.87 5.00
N MET A 161 19.93 -27.59 3.89
CA MET A 161 19.57 -26.51 2.99
C MET A 161 18.26 -26.75 2.25
N ALA A 162 17.84 -28.00 2.02
CA ALA A 162 16.54 -28.31 1.44
C ALA A 162 15.38 -27.93 2.37
N ALA A 163 15.50 -28.27 3.66
CA ALA A 163 14.54 -27.85 4.68
C ALA A 163 14.50 -26.32 4.83
N HIS A 164 15.66 -25.67 4.80
CA HIS A 164 15.74 -24.21 4.82
C HIS A 164 15.14 -23.57 3.55
N ALA A 165 15.37 -24.16 2.38
CA ALA A 165 14.83 -23.69 1.10
C ALA A 165 13.30 -23.64 1.13
N ALA A 166 12.64 -24.67 1.67
CA ALA A 166 11.18 -24.69 1.82
C ALA A 166 10.68 -23.51 2.69
N ALA A 167 11.31 -23.28 3.84
CA ALA A 167 10.95 -22.16 4.71
C ALA A 167 11.23 -20.78 4.09
N VAL A 168 12.30 -20.65 3.31
CA VAL A 168 12.61 -19.42 2.55
C VAL A 168 11.58 -19.21 1.45
N ALA A 169 11.18 -20.27 0.74
CA ALA A 169 10.18 -20.21 -0.33
C ALA A 169 8.82 -19.75 0.20
N GLU A 170 8.34 -20.27 1.34
CA GLU A 170 7.08 -19.81 1.95
C GLU A 170 7.13 -18.32 2.30
N ARG A 171 8.22 -17.87 2.95
CA ARG A 171 8.38 -16.45 3.30
C ARG A 171 8.47 -15.55 2.06
N LEU A 172 9.16 -16.01 1.02
CA LEU A 172 9.24 -15.32 -0.26
C LEU A 172 7.86 -15.15 -0.90
N GLN A 173 7.03 -16.20 -0.89
CA GLN A 173 5.67 -16.13 -1.40
C GLN A 173 4.81 -15.13 -0.61
N ALA A 174 4.90 -15.14 0.73
CA ALA A 174 4.20 -14.18 1.57
C ALA A 174 4.60 -12.73 1.23
N HIS A 175 5.90 -12.44 1.13
CA HIS A 175 6.36 -11.08 0.78
C HIS A 175 6.05 -10.67 -0.66
N ARG A 176 6.03 -11.62 -1.61
CA ARG A 176 5.57 -11.37 -2.98
C ARG A 176 4.09 -11.03 -3.02
N ALA A 177 3.25 -11.77 -2.30
CA ALA A 177 1.83 -11.49 -2.17
C ALA A 177 1.58 -10.11 -1.53
N ASP A 178 2.31 -9.79 -0.46
CA ASP A 178 2.27 -8.46 0.16
C ASP A 178 2.69 -7.36 -0.83
N LEU A 179 3.81 -7.55 -1.53
CA LEU A 179 4.29 -6.57 -2.52
C LEU A 179 3.24 -6.34 -3.61
N ALA A 180 2.67 -7.41 -4.17
CA ALA A 180 1.62 -7.34 -5.17
C ALA A 180 0.38 -6.62 -4.66
N HIS A 181 -0.08 -6.93 -3.44
CA HIS A 181 -1.21 -6.26 -2.80
C HIS A 181 -0.97 -4.76 -2.66
N TRP A 182 0.18 -4.35 -2.11
CA TRP A 182 0.48 -2.92 -1.90
C TRP A 182 0.76 -2.18 -3.21
N GLN A 183 1.29 -2.85 -4.23
CA GLN A 183 1.39 -2.29 -5.57
C GLN A 183 0.01 -2.05 -6.20
N ALA A 184 -0.92 -2.98 -6.07
CA ALA A 184 -2.28 -2.81 -6.55
C ALA A 184 -3.00 -1.66 -5.85
N VAL A 185 -2.87 -1.56 -4.51
CA VAL A 185 -3.38 -0.42 -3.73
C VAL A 185 -2.80 0.89 -4.23
N ARG A 186 -1.47 0.94 -4.46
CA ARG A 186 -0.81 2.16 -4.97
C ARG A 186 -1.26 2.51 -6.39
N ALA A 187 -1.43 1.53 -7.27
CA ALA A 187 -1.94 1.74 -8.62
C ALA A 187 -3.34 2.35 -8.58
N ARG A 188 -4.21 1.85 -7.69
CA ARG A 188 -5.53 2.43 -7.45
C ARG A 188 -5.45 3.87 -6.95
N GLN A 189 -4.56 4.17 -6.00
CA GLN A 189 -4.38 5.54 -5.50
C GLN A 189 -3.92 6.53 -6.58
N VAL A 190 -3.08 6.06 -7.51
CA VAL A 190 -2.65 6.85 -8.66
C VAL A 190 -3.81 7.07 -9.64
N ALA A 191 -4.61 6.03 -9.91
CA ALA A 191 -5.79 6.14 -10.77
C ALA A 191 -6.86 7.07 -10.19
N ASP A 192 -7.08 7.00 -8.87
CA ASP A 192 -8.00 7.87 -8.14
C ASP A 192 -7.45 9.31 -7.96
N GLY A 193 -6.20 9.58 -8.40
CA GLY A 193 -5.55 10.90 -8.31
C GLY A 193 -5.14 11.32 -6.89
N THR A 194 -5.22 10.41 -5.91
CA THR A 194 -4.87 10.68 -4.50
C THR A 194 -3.37 10.55 -4.21
N ALA A 195 -2.63 9.84 -5.05
CA ALA A 195 -1.17 9.72 -4.96
C ALA A 195 -0.49 10.17 -6.25
N THR A 196 0.61 10.89 -6.13
CA THR A 196 1.48 11.17 -7.27
C THR A 196 2.25 9.89 -7.63
N GLY A 197 2.17 9.46 -8.89
CA GLY A 197 2.88 8.28 -9.42
C GLY A 197 4.40 8.45 -9.49
N VAL A 198 4.94 9.50 -8.88
CA VAL A 198 6.34 9.90 -8.99
C VAL A 198 7.08 9.57 -7.69
N GLY A 199 8.27 8.99 -7.82
CA GLY A 199 9.15 8.71 -6.70
C GLY A 199 10.54 8.30 -7.17
N ARG A 200 11.45 8.04 -6.23
CA ARG A 200 12.87 7.71 -6.50
C ARG A 200 13.09 6.60 -7.53
N HIS A 201 12.17 5.65 -7.63
CA HIS A 201 12.28 4.51 -8.56
C HIS A 201 12.01 4.89 -10.03
N ASN A 202 11.42 6.05 -10.29
CA ASN A 202 11.03 6.47 -11.65
C ASN A 202 11.79 7.71 -12.14
N VAL A 203 12.54 8.38 -11.26
CA VAL A 203 13.21 9.65 -11.56
C VAL A 203 14.73 9.48 -11.43
N ALA A 204 15.43 9.72 -12.53
CA ALA A 204 16.88 9.74 -12.64
C ALA A 204 17.43 11.18 -12.69
N ALA A 205 18.76 11.32 -12.61
CA ALA A 205 19.41 12.59 -12.88
C ALA A 205 19.26 12.98 -14.36
N GLY A 206 18.98 14.25 -14.64
CA GLY A 206 18.65 14.77 -15.96
C GLY A 206 17.16 14.67 -16.33
N ASP A 207 16.32 14.05 -15.50
CA ASP A 207 14.86 14.04 -15.70
C ASP A 207 14.23 15.40 -15.35
N GLN A 208 13.05 15.68 -15.92
CA GLN A 208 12.29 16.89 -15.61
C GLN A 208 11.13 16.57 -14.66
N VAL A 209 11.00 17.37 -13.61
CA VAL A 209 10.03 17.18 -12.54
C VAL A 209 9.21 18.46 -12.35
N ARG A 210 7.88 18.34 -12.29
CA ARG A 210 6.96 19.45 -12.04
C ARG A 210 6.70 19.60 -10.55
N VAL A 211 7.10 20.74 -10.01
CA VAL A 211 6.96 21.10 -8.59
C VAL A 211 6.19 22.40 -8.50
N ARG A 212 5.02 22.37 -7.84
CA ARG A 212 4.17 23.56 -7.58
C ARG A 212 3.91 24.41 -8.83
N GLY A 213 3.68 23.76 -9.97
CA GLY A 213 3.40 24.42 -11.25
C GLY A 213 4.63 24.66 -12.14
N HIS A 214 5.85 24.61 -11.61
CA HIS A 214 7.08 24.86 -12.37
C HIS A 214 7.82 23.57 -12.71
N CYS A 215 8.45 23.53 -13.89
CA CYS A 215 9.28 22.41 -14.33
C CYS A 215 10.74 22.66 -13.97
N TYR A 216 11.37 21.69 -13.30
CA TYR A 216 12.78 21.76 -12.95
C TYR A 216 13.52 20.50 -13.41
N GLU A 217 14.80 20.65 -13.74
CA GLU A 217 15.69 19.52 -14.03
C GLU A 217 16.21 18.89 -12.74
N VAL A 218 16.27 17.56 -12.69
CA VAL A 218 16.74 16.80 -11.54
C VAL A 218 18.26 16.66 -11.59
N VAL A 219 18.95 17.21 -10.60
CA VAL A 219 20.40 17.04 -10.45
C VAL A 219 20.71 15.70 -9.79
N ARG A 220 19.94 15.33 -8.76
CA ARG A 220 20.09 14.06 -8.04
C ARG A 220 18.78 13.65 -7.37
N ALA A 221 18.52 12.35 -7.32
CA ALA A 221 17.40 11.75 -6.61
C ALA A 221 17.88 11.07 -5.32
N ASN A 222 17.52 11.63 -4.16
CA ASN A 222 17.71 11.01 -2.85
C ASN A 222 16.43 10.24 -2.44
N ALA A 223 16.53 9.37 -1.44
CA ALA A 223 15.41 8.60 -0.89
C ALA A 223 14.25 9.50 -0.41
N LYS A 224 14.56 10.63 0.23
CA LYS A 224 13.53 11.51 0.83
C LYS A 224 13.29 12.81 0.06
N THR A 225 14.26 13.25 -0.73
CA THR A 225 14.23 14.51 -1.46
C THR A 225 14.77 14.33 -2.87
N VAL A 226 14.30 15.14 -3.80
CA VAL A 226 14.90 15.31 -5.12
C VAL A 226 15.59 16.67 -5.13
N THR A 227 16.85 16.71 -5.53
CA THR A 227 17.54 18.00 -5.71
C THR A 227 17.29 18.45 -7.13
N VAL A 228 16.55 19.54 -7.27
CA VAL A 228 16.21 20.15 -8.55
C VAL A 228 17.08 21.36 -8.79
N LEU A 229 17.41 21.61 -10.05
CA LEU A 229 18.12 22.82 -10.46
C LEU A 229 17.11 23.97 -10.51
N GLY A 230 17.13 24.81 -9.47
CA GLY A 230 16.32 26.02 -9.41
C GLY A 230 17.10 27.24 -9.89
N MET A 231 16.38 28.36 -10.04
CA MET A 231 16.93 29.67 -10.43
C MET A 231 18.09 30.13 -9.54
N PHE A 232 18.01 29.87 -8.23
CA PHE A 232 19.03 30.28 -7.25
C PHE A 232 20.01 29.15 -6.89
N GLY A 233 20.18 28.18 -7.79
CA GLY A 233 21.01 26.99 -7.58
C GLY A 233 20.21 25.75 -7.16
N PRO A 234 20.90 24.64 -6.85
CA PRO A 234 20.25 23.37 -6.55
C PRO A 234 19.47 23.44 -5.23
N ARG A 235 18.17 23.14 -5.28
CA ARG A 235 17.27 23.11 -4.12
C ARG A 235 16.75 21.69 -3.89
N ALA A 236 16.70 21.26 -2.63
CA ALA A 236 16.06 20.01 -2.25
C ALA A 236 14.55 20.19 -2.13
N THR A 237 13.79 19.41 -2.88
CA THR A 237 12.33 19.34 -2.88
C THR A 237 11.89 17.98 -2.36
N LEU A 238 10.85 17.94 -1.53
CA LEU A 238 10.26 16.67 -1.06
C LEU A 238 9.46 16.00 -2.18
N TRP A 239 9.46 14.67 -2.23
CA TRP A 239 8.67 13.90 -3.21
C TRP A 239 7.17 14.21 -3.18
N GLN A 240 6.65 14.76 -2.08
CA GLN A 240 5.23 15.15 -1.94
C GLN A 240 4.87 16.40 -2.77
N GLU A 241 5.84 17.29 -3.04
CA GLU A 241 5.61 18.50 -3.83
C GLU A 241 5.74 18.24 -5.33
N VAL A 242 6.22 17.05 -5.69
CA VAL A 242 6.41 16.59 -7.05
C VAL A 242 5.08 16.04 -7.58
N GLN A 243 4.52 16.73 -8.56
CA GLN A 243 3.23 16.39 -9.16
C GLN A 243 3.40 15.41 -10.31
N GLU A 244 4.32 15.72 -11.23
CA GLU A 244 4.55 14.97 -12.46
C GLU A 244 6.06 14.83 -12.71
N HIS A 245 6.46 13.77 -13.42
CA HIS A 245 7.81 13.66 -13.97
C HIS A 245 7.75 13.26 -15.44
N ARG A 246 8.71 13.71 -16.22
CA ARG A 246 8.99 13.26 -17.57
C ARG A 246 10.46 12.90 -17.65
N ARG A 247 10.77 11.79 -18.31
CA ARG A 247 12.17 11.43 -18.57
C ARG A 247 12.83 12.49 -19.43
N GLY A 248 14.02 12.92 -19.04
CA GLY A 248 14.79 13.89 -19.81
C GLY A 248 15.24 13.27 -21.14
N ALA A 249 15.36 14.09 -22.18
CA ALA A 249 15.82 13.65 -23.50
C ALA A 249 17.29 13.13 -23.53
N GLY A 250 17.99 13.11 -22.39
CA GLY A 250 19.41 12.74 -22.26
C GLY A 250 19.68 11.24 -22.06
N GLY A 251 18.75 10.35 -22.42
CA GLY A 251 18.87 8.90 -22.27
C GLY A 251 19.21 8.13 -23.55
N THR A 252 20.00 8.67 -24.49
CA THR A 252 20.64 7.84 -25.52
C THR A 252 21.94 7.27 -24.98
N GLY A 253 21.91 6.01 -24.55
CA GLY A 253 23.14 5.24 -24.37
C GLY A 253 23.17 4.24 -23.22
N ASP A 254 22.18 3.37 -23.04
CA ASP A 254 22.46 2.00 -22.55
C ASP A 254 21.33 1.00 -22.87
N GLN A 255 20.92 0.95 -24.15
CA GLN A 255 20.16 -0.18 -24.70
C GLN A 255 20.87 -0.70 -25.95
N ALA A 256 22.11 -1.17 -25.77
CA ALA A 256 22.84 -2.00 -26.75
C ALA A 256 24.02 -2.72 -26.07
N ARG A 257 23.77 -3.55 -25.06
CA ARG A 257 24.69 -4.64 -24.66
C ARG A 257 23.92 -5.91 -24.34
N ALA A 258 23.30 -6.46 -25.38
CA ALA A 258 23.05 -7.88 -25.50
C ALA A 258 23.54 -8.29 -26.90
N GLY A 259 24.56 -9.16 -26.94
CA GLY A 259 25.09 -9.77 -28.16
C GLY A 259 26.32 -9.08 -28.76
N GLY A 260 27.49 -9.72 -28.62
CA GLY A 260 28.72 -9.23 -29.25
C GLY A 260 29.95 -10.01 -28.83
N VAL A 261 29.98 -11.29 -29.19
CA VAL A 261 31.21 -12.09 -29.24
C VAL A 261 32.25 -11.33 -30.08
N THR A 262 33.45 -11.18 -29.53
CA THR A 262 34.67 -10.73 -30.19
C THR A 262 34.84 -11.42 -31.54
N GLN A 263 35.14 -10.67 -32.62
CA GLN A 263 36.19 -10.94 -33.61
C GLN A 263 36.36 -9.73 -34.56
N PRO A 264 37.55 -9.53 -35.18
CA PRO A 264 38.06 -8.18 -35.46
C PRO A 264 38.02 -7.73 -36.93
N LEU A 265 37.96 -6.40 -37.05
CA LEU A 265 38.65 -5.48 -37.98
C LEU A 265 38.97 -5.97 -39.41
N PHE A 266 38.17 -5.52 -40.38
CA PHE A 266 38.66 -5.21 -41.73
C PHE A 266 37.91 -4.02 -42.34
N THR A 267 38.57 -3.39 -43.31
CA THR A 267 38.61 -1.96 -43.63
C THR A 267 37.51 -1.45 -44.57
N ALA A 268 37.14 -0.17 -44.37
CA ALA A 268 36.64 0.86 -45.30
C ALA A 268 35.57 0.52 -46.37
N ARG A 269 34.40 1.20 -46.28
CA ARG A 269 33.90 2.19 -47.26
C ARG A 269 32.59 2.85 -46.76
N GLN A 270 32.40 4.13 -47.04
CA GLN A 270 31.15 4.90 -46.83
C GLN A 270 30.69 5.47 -48.20
N PRO A 271 29.46 6.02 -48.37
CA PRO A 271 28.10 5.45 -48.30
C PRO A 271 27.41 5.46 -49.72
N PRO A 272 26.07 5.34 -49.87
CA PRO A 272 25.24 6.55 -49.85
C PRO A 272 23.83 6.44 -49.25
N ALA A 273 23.25 7.63 -49.06
CA ALA A 273 21.94 8.03 -48.59
C ALA A 273 20.74 7.09 -48.85
N ALA A 274 19.90 6.93 -47.83
CA ALA A 274 18.47 6.72 -48.01
C ALA A 274 17.70 7.31 -46.81
N SER A 275 16.82 8.24 -47.15
CA SER A 275 15.87 8.93 -46.29
C SER A 275 14.92 7.95 -45.60
N GLY A 276 14.65 8.16 -44.31
CA GLY A 276 13.66 7.43 -43.52
C GLY A 276 13.09 8.34 -42.42
N PRO A 277 11.82 8.17 -42.01
CA PRO A 277 10.97 9.27 -41.58
C PRO A 277 11.12 9.64 -40.10
N GLY A 278 11.00 10.95 -39.84
CA GLY A 278 10.43 11.58 -38.66
C GLY A 278 10.61 10.89 -37.30
N VAL A 279 11.70 11.23 -36.61
CA VAL A 279 11.77 11.15 -35.14
C VAL A 279 10.68 12.07 -34.59
N PRO A 280 9.74 11.61 -33.73
CA PRO A 280 8.83 12.54 -33.08
C PRO A 280 9.65 13.44 -32.16
N ALA A 281 9.55 14.75 -32.39
CA ALA A 281 10.14 15.76 -31.54
C ALA A 281 9.80 15.48 -30.08
N ALA A 282 10.83 15.34 -29.24
CA ALA A 282 10.68 15.37 -27.80
C ALA A 282 10.18 16.77 -27.43
N GLN A 283 8.87 16.92 -27.32
CA GLN A 283 8.23 18.15 -26.91
C GLN A 283 8.67 18.42 -25.46
N SER A 284 9.55 19.40 -25.27
CA SER A 284 9.70 20.08 -23.98
C SER A 284 8.34 20.62 -23.57
N TRP A 285 8.07 20.74 -22.27
CA TRP A 285 6.89 21.50 -21.84
C TRP A 285 6.98 22.90 -22.46
N PRO A 286 5.87 23.50 -22.93
CA PRO A 286 5.86 24.93 -23.18
C PRO A 286 6.24 25.60 -21.85
N CYS A 287 7.41 26.24 -21.84
CA CYS A 287 7.85 27.08 -20.75
C CYS A 287 6.93 28.30 -20.71
N ASP A 288 5.77 28.19 -20.07
CA ASP A 288 4.99 29.36 -19.63
C ASP A 288 5.68 29.99 -18.40
N ASP A 289 6.94 30.40 -18.57
CA ASP A 289 7.74 31.03 -17.53
C ASP A 289 8.28 32.37 -18.06
N PRO A 290 7.63 33.51 -17.74
CA PRO A 290 8.11 34.83 -18.17
C PRO A 290 9.43 35.26 -17.50
N ASN A 291 9.99 34.43 -16.60
CA ASN A 291 11.20 34.73 -15.84
C ASN A 291 12.39 33.79 -16.13
N PHE A 292 12.33 32.95 -17.16
CA PHE A 292 13.46 32.09 -17.54
C PHE A 292 14.50 32.85 -18.38
N PHE A 293 15.41 33.58 -17.71
CA PHE A 293 16.59 34.20 -18.34
C PHE A 293 17.86 33.41 -18.01
N GLY A 294 18.35 32.63 -18.97
CA GLY A 294 19.69 32.00 -18.97
C GLY A 294 19.67 30.50 -18.67
N THR A 295 20.29 29.59 -19.42
CA THR A 295 21.08 29.67 -20.66
C THR A 295 20.47 28.65 -21.62
N SER A 296 19.78 29.14 -22.65
CA SER A 296 19.25 28.29 -23.71
C SER A 296 20.42 27.67 -24.48
N ARG A 297 20.56 26.35 -24.42
CA ARG A 297 21.13 25.60 -25.54
C ARG A 297 20.16 25.79 -26.71
N ALA A 298 20.50 26.77 -27.55
CA ALA A 298 19.91 27.17 -28.82
C ALA A 298 18.60 26.47 -29.26
N CYS A 299 17.48 27.16 -29.12
CA CYS A 299 16.39 27.09 -30.10
C CYS A 299 16.73 28.10 -31.21
N ALA A 300 17.48 27.66 -32.22
CA ALA A 300 17.53 28.35 -33.49
C ALA A 300 16.46 27.72 -34.39
N SER A 301 15.24 28.26 -34.32
CA SER A 301 14.22 28.07 -35.34
C SER A 301 14.58 28.98 -36.52
N ALA A 302 15.15 28.40 -37.57
CA ALA A 302 15.08 29.00 -38.90
C ALA A 302 13.71 28.64 -39.50
N GLY A 303 12.97 29.65 -39.90
CA GLY A 303 11.90 29.57 -40.88
C GLY A 303 11.84 30.89 -41.65
N PRO A 304 11.13 30.96 -42.79
CA PRO A 304 10.46 29.90 -43.54
C PRO A 304 11.37 29.16 -44.55
#